data_AF-A0A8T5HVN1-F1
#
_entry.id   AF-A0A8T5HVN1-F1
#
_cell.length_a   1.000
_cell.length_b   1.000
_cell.length_c   1.000
_cell.angle_alpha   90.00
_cell.angle_beta   90.00
_cell.angle_gamma   90.00
#
_symmetry.space_group_name_H-M   'P 1'
#
loop_
_entity.id
_entity.type
_entity.pdbx_description
1 polymer ?
#
loop_
_entity_poly.entity_id
_entity_poly.type
_entity_poly.pdbx_seq_one_letter_code
_entity_poly.pdbx_strand_id
1 'polypeptide(L)'
;MNESRTAPVKAGEQYEVHIDSVGGKGDGIARVKGFVLFVANTKENDFVLVKVTKVLEKVGFAEVVKKLEKKDRPAPRRKKFETVSKESLERIPDKPMYDESIEDTDDFGEDLDEE
;
A
#
# COMPACT_ATOMS: atom_id res chain seq x y z
N MET A 1 16.70 -35.73 -18.73
CA MET A 1 15.58 -35.00 -19.34
C MET A 1 16.00 -33.55 -19.47
N ASN A 2 15.98 -32.95 -20.67
CA ASN A 2 16.06 -31.49 -20.75
C ASN A 2 14.72 -30.98 -20.25
N GLU A 3 14.66 -30.64 -18.96
CA GLU A 3 13.58 -29.82 -18.42
C GLU A 3 13.49 -28.60 -19.34
N SER A 4 12.38 -28.54 -20.07
CA SER A 4 12.04 -27.48 -20.99
C SER A 4 12.31 -26.16 -20.26
N ARG A 5 13.41 -25.48 -20.59
CA ARG A 5 13.73 -24.13 -20.12
C ARG A 5 12.78 -23.14 -20.79
N THR A 6 11.49 -23.42 -20.71
CA THR A 6 10.44 -22.53 -21.13
C THR A 6 10.60 -21.32 -20.26
N ALA A 7 11.07 -20.23 -20.87
CA ALA A 7 11.11 -18.94 -20.19
C ALA A 7 9.75 -18.71 -19.52
N PRO A 8 9.73 -18.17 -18.28
CA PRO A 8 8.48 -17.98 -17.54
C PRO A 8 7.54 -16.95 -18.19
N VAL A 9 7.95 -16.35 -19.31
CA VAL A 9 7.24 -15.33 -20.07
C VAL A 9 7.15 -15.74 -21.53
N LYS A 10 6.03 -15.40 -22.19
CA LYS A 10 5.86 -15.61 -23.64
C LYS A 10 5.89 -14.29 -24.39
N ALA A 11 6.44 -14.34 -25.61
CA ALA A 11 6.38 -13.21 -26.54
C ALA A 11 4.92 -12.96 -26.99
N GLY A 12 4.55 -11.69 -27.08
CA GLY A 12 3.23 -11.20 -27.47
C GLY A 12 2.26 -10.98 -26.31
N GLU A 13 2.51 -11.60 -25.16
CA GLU A 13 1.68 -11.45 -23.96
C GLU A 13 2.05 -10.21 -23.14
N GLN A 14 1.07 -9.76 -22.35
CA GLN A 14 1.20 -8.63 -21.44
C GLN A 14 1.35 -9.13 -20.01
N TYR A 15 2.27 -8.52 -19.26
CA TYR A 15 2.55 -8.86 -17.87
C TYR A 15 2.64 -7.60 -17.04
N GLU A 16 2.07 -7.65 -15.84
CA GLU A 16 2.25 -6.61 -14.84
C GLU A 16 3.54 -6.90 -14.09
N VAL A 17 4.50 -5.99 -14.18
CA VAL A 17 5.81 -6.15 -13.56
C VAL A 17 6.20 -4.90 -12.78
N HIS A 18 6.99 -5.12 -11.74
CA HIS A 18 7.66 -4.07 -11.00
C HIS A 18 9.07 -3.89 -11.52
N ILE A 19 9.47 -2.63 -11.74
CA ILE A 19 10.82 -2.30 -12.17
C ILE A 19 11.71 -2.15 -10.94
N ASP A 20 12.69 -3.04 -10.83
CA ASP A 20 13.59 -3.15 -9.68
C ASP A 20 14.69 -2.08 -9.73
N SER A 21 15.22 -1.82 -10.92
CA SER A 21 16.28 -0.82 -11.15
C SER A 21 16.28 -0.37 -12.62
N VAL A 22 16.95 0.74 -12.92
CA VAL A 22 17.16 1.21 -14.30
C VAL A 22 18.63 1.13 -14.64
N GLY A 23 18.96 0.52 -15.78
CA GLY A 23 20.33 0.44 -16.30
C GLY A 23 20.81 1.77 -16.89
N GLY A 24 22.12 1.89 -17.13
CA GLY A 24 22.74 3.14 -17.61
C GLY A 24 22.26 3.64 -18.98
N LYS A 25 21.57 2.80 -19.76
CA LYS A 25 20.94 3.19 -21.05
C LYS A 25 19.50 3.68 -20.91
N GLY A 26 18.93 3.68 -19.71
CA GLY A 26 17.53 4.01 -19.47
C GLY A 26 16.56 2.82 -19.62
N ASP A 27 17.08 1.60 -19.71
CA ASP A 27 16.28 0.37 -19.72
C ASP A 27 15.96 -0.06 -18.28
N GLY A 28 14.70 -0.24 -17.94
CA GLY A 28 14.31 -0.82 -16.65
C GLY A 28 14.52 -2.32 -16.62
N ILE A 29 14.94 -2.80 -15.46
CA ILE A 29 15.22 -4.20 -15.19
C ILE A 29 14.09 -4.72 -14.30
N ALA A 30 13.31 -5.65 -14.83
CA ALA A 30 12.30 -6.40 -14.10
C ALA A 30 12.74 -7.85 -13.93
N ARG A 31 12.35 -8.49 -12.81
CA ARG A 31 12.59 -9.92 -12.57
C ARG A 31 11.27 -10.66 -12.38
N VAL A 32 11.01 -11.65 -13.23
CA VAL A 32 9.84 -12.51 -13.14
C VAL A 32 10.32 -13.95 -12.91
N LYS A 33 10.11 -14.48 -11.70
CA LYS A 33 10.55 -15.84 -11.32
C LYS A 33 12.03 -16.12 -11.63
N GLY A 34 12.90 -15.15 -11.38
CA GLY A 34 14.35 -15.24 -11.66
C GLY A 34 14.75 -15.00 -13.12
N PHE A 35 13.79 -14.74 -14.02
CA PHE A 35 14.05 -14.35 -15.41
C PHE A 35 14.10 -12.84 -15.56
N VAL A 36 15.14 -12.33 -16.19
CA VAL A 36 15.38 -10.88 -16.35
C VAL A 36 14.67 -10.36 -17.58
N LEU A 37 13.91 -9.28 -17.41
CA LEU A 37 13.16 -8.60 -18.45
C LEU A 37 13.64 -7.15 -18.56
N PHE A 38 14.10 -6.77 -19.75
CA PHE A 38 14.47 -5.41 -20.08
C PHE A 38 13.26 -4.67 -20.64
N VAL A 39 12.91 -3.56 -20.00
CA VAL A 39 11.73 -2.77 -20.33
C VAL A 39 12.14 -1.35 -20.68
N ALA A 40 12.02 -0.97 -21.95
CA ALA A 40 12.33 0.38 -22.40
C ALA A 40 11.30 1.41 -21.84
N ASN A 41 11.72 2.66 -21.65
CA ASN A 41 10.87 3.78 -21.18
C ASN A 41 10.28 3.62 -19.76
N THR A 42 11.03 3.01 -18.85
CA THR A 42 10.61 2.82 -17.46
C THR A 42 11.52 3.55 -16.47
N LYS A 43 11.02 3.76 -15.25
CA LYS A 43 11.79 4.28 -14.12
C LYS A 43 11.89 3.26 -13.00
N GLU A 44 12.83 3.49 -12.08
CA GLU A 44 13.00 2.66 -10.90
C GLU A 44 11.75 2.74 -10.01
N ASN A 45 11.33 1.61 -9.44
CA ASN A 45 10.10 1.47 -8.64
C ASN A 45 8.78 1.70 -9.40
N ASP A 46 8.78 1.74 -10.73
CA ASP A 46 7.55 1.83 -11.51
C ASP A 46 6.79 0.48 -11.50
N PHE A 47 5.47 0.54 -11.34
CA PHE A 47 4.56 -0.57 -11.68
C PHE A 47 3.97 -0.31 -13.07
N VAL A 48 4.25 -1.21 -14.02
CA VAL A 48 3.83 -1.03 -15.41
C VAL A 48 3.33 -2.35 -16.00
N LEU A 49 2.38 -2.22 -16.92
CA LEU A 49 1.97 -3.30 -17.80
C LEU A 49 2.89 -3.28 -19.01
N VAL A 50 3.64 -4.36 -19.20
CA VAL A 50 4.61 -4.50 -20.28
C VAL A 50 4.16 -5.58 -21.25
N LYS A 51 4.43 -5.38 -22.54
CA LYS A 51 4.25 -6.40 -23.57
C LYS A 51 5.59 -6.97 -23.95
N VAL A 52 5.75 -8.28 -23.84
CA VAL A 52 6.98 -8.96 -24.22
C VAL A 52 7.04 -9.02 -25.74
N THR A 53 8.09 -8.45 -26.35
CA THR A 53 8.26 -8.51 -27.81
C THR A 53 9.17 -9.64 -28.22
N LYS A 54 10.18 -9.94 -27.39
CA LYS A 54 11.18 -10.96 -27.69
C LYS A 54 11.62 -11.67 -26.41
N VAL A 55 11.71 -12.99 -26.49
CA VAL A 55 12.22 -13.84 -25.41
C VAL A 55 13.48 -14.54 -25.90
N LEU A 56 14.56 -14.46 -25.14
CA LEU A 56 15.83 -15.15 -25.39
C LEU A 56 16.03 -16.26 -24.34
N GLU A 57 17.13 -17.00 -24.46
CA GLU A 57 17.44 -18.12 -23.55
C GLU A 57 17.61 -17.71 -22.08
N LYS A 58 18.12 -16.51 -21.81
CA LYS A 58 18.41 -16.02 -20.44
C LYS A 58 17.66 -14.76 -20.04
N VAL A 59 17.18 -13.99 -21.02
CA VAL A 59 16.60 -12.65 -20.81
C VAL A 59 15.43 -12.40 -21.77
N GLY A 60 14.55 -11.46 -21.43
CA GLY A 60 13.45 -11.02 -22.27
C GLY A 60 13.52 -9.52 -22.54
N PHE A 61 12.94 -9.10 -23.66
CA PHE A 61 12.71 -7.70 -24.01
C PHE A 61 11.22 -7.43 -24.05
N ALA A 62 10.83 -6.32 -23.43
CA ALA A 62 9.47 -5.85 -23.38
C ALA A 62 9.39 -4.32 -23.51
N GLU A 63 8.21 -3.85 -23.83
CA GLU A 63 7.88 -2.45 -24.00
C GLU A 63 6.68 -2.09 -23.12
N VAL A 64 6.66 -0.86 -22.60
CA VAL A 64 5.57 -0.39 -21.73
C VAL A 64 4.32 -0.15 -22.56
N VAL A 65 3.24 -0.85 -22.21
CA VAL A 65 1.91 -0.61 -22.77
C VAL A 65 1.16 0.42 -21.95
N LYS A 66 1.24 0.30 -20.62
CA LYS A 66 0.51 1.16 -19.70
C LYS A 66 1.26 1.35 -18.39
N LYS A 67 1.29 2.57 -17.86
CA LYS A 67 1.79 2.84 -16.52
C LYS A 67 0.68 2.62 -15.49
N LEU A 68 0.91 1.71 -14.55
CA LEU A 68 0.00 1.39 -13.46
C LEU A 68 0.49 2.17 -12.23
N GLU A 69 0.27 3.48 -12.21
CA GLU A 69 0.50 4.24 -10.99
C GLU A 69 -0.49 3.75 -9.93
N LYS A 70 0.04 3.24 -8.80
CA LYS A 70 -0.78 2.90 -7.64
C LYS A 70 -1.51 4.16 -7.21
N LYS A 71 -2.82 4.20 -7.47
CA LYS A 71 -3.71 5.28 -7.03
C LYS A 71 -4.03 5.12 -5.54
N ASP A 72 -3.01 4.89 -4.71
CA ASP A 72 -3.07 4.96 -3.25
C ASP A 72 -3.05 6.42 -2.78
N ARG A 73 -3.87 7.25 -3.42
CA ARG A 73 -4.69 8.16 -2.64
C ARG A 73 -6.10 7.62 -2.77
N PRO A 74 -6.75 7.19 -1.67
CA PRO A 74 -8.19 7.05 -1.71
C PRO A 74 -8.74 8.34 -2.32
N ALA A 75 -9.67 8.23 -3.26
CA ALA A 75 -10.53 9.38 -3.56
C ALA A 75 -10.89 10.00 -2.20
N PRO A 76 -10.71 11.31 -1.98
CA PRO A 76 -11.13 11.91 -0.73
C PRO A 76 -12.53 11.40 -0.50
N ARG A 77 -12.71 10.63 0.58
CA ARG A 77 -14.00 10.00 0.92
C ARG A 77 -15.01 11.12 0.72
N ARG A 78 -15.92 10.92 -0.25
CA ARG A 78 -16.98 11.86 -0.62
C ARG A 78 -17.37 12.65 0.62
N LYS A 79 -17.28 13.98 0.53
CA LYS A 79 -17.92 14.96 1.41
C LYS A 79 -19.05 14.29 2.22
N LYS A 80 -18.76 13.91 3.46
CA LYS A 80 -19.75 13.47 4.46
C LYS A 80 -19.80 14.47 5.63
N PHE A 81 -19.44 15.72 5.34
CA PHE A 81 -19.60 16.88 6.22
C PHE A 81 -20.30 18.04 5.50
N GLU A 82 -20.98 17.76 4.38
CA GLU A 82 -21.89 18.74 3.79
C GLU A 82 -23.24 18.57 4.49
N THR A 83 -23.51 19.46 5.44
CA THR A 83 -24.77 19.64 6.20
C THR A 83 -24.91 18.82 7.48
N VAL A 84 -24.21 19.22 8.54
CA VAL A 84 -24.90 19.34 9.82
C VAL A 84 -25.14 20.83 10.01
N SER A 85 -26.38 21.25 9.76
CA SER A 85 -26.85 22.61 10.03
C SER A 85 -26.58 22.95 11.50
N LYS A 86 -26.19 24.20 11.74
CA LYS A 86 -25.87 24.78 13.06
C LYS A 86 -26.99 24.65 14.11
N GLU A 87 -28.18 24.20 13.71
CA GLU A 87 -29.38 24.06 14.54
C GLU A 87 -29.41 22.80 15.41
N SER A 88 -28.56 21.79 15.15
CA SER A 88 -28.56 20.54 15.95
C SER A 88 -27.66 20.57 17.20
N LEU A 89 -26.94 21.67 17.46
CA LEU A 89 -26.03 21.81 18.60
C LEU A 89 -26.69 22.38 19.87
N GLU A 90 -27.97 22.79 19.81
CA GLU A 90 -28.66 23.47 20.92
C GLU A 90 -29.65 22.60 21.71
N ARG A 91 -29.59 21.26 21.58
CA ARG A 91 -30.29 20.37 22.52
C ARG A 91 -29.28 19.49 23.23
N ILE A 92 -28.50 20.11 24.10
CA ILE A 92 -27.98 19.43 25.28
C ILE A 92 -29.11 19.54 26.32
N PRO A 93 -29.99 18.53 26.48
CA PRO A 93 -30.85 18.48 27.65
C PRO A 93 -29.97 18.41 28.90
N ASP A 94 -30.36 19.20 29.89
CA ASP A 94 -29.75 19.39 31.20
C ASP A 94 -28.85 18.25 31.69
N LYS A 95 -27.59 18.61 31.93
CA LYS A 95 -26.79 18.22 33.10
C LYS A 95 -27.22 16.89 33.77
N PRO A 96 -26.60 15.74 33.49
CA PRO A 96 -26.56 14.69 34.49
C PRO A 96 -25.72 15.22 35.65
N MET A 97 -26.44 15.58 36.70
CA MET A 97 -25.99 15.82 38.06
C MET A 97 -24.91 14.81 38.43
N TYR A 98 -23.66 15.25 38.51
CA TYR A 98 -22.62 14.52 39.22
C TYR A 98 -23.12 14.42 40.66
N ASP A 99 -23.38 13.20 41.13
CA ASP A 99 -23.64 12.98 42.53
C ASP A 99 -22.30 13.13 43.27
N GLU A 100 -22.22 14.18 44.08
CA GLU A 100 -21.05 14.60 44.86
C GLU A 100 -20.83 13.70 46.10
N SER A 101 -21.09 12.40 46.03
CA SER A 101 -20.81 11.49 47.15
C SER A 101 -20.23 10.14 46.70
N ILE A 102 -18.93 10.15 46.42
CA ILE A 102 -18.10 8.98 46.75
C ILE A 102 -17.00 9.50 47.67
N GLU A 103 -17.35 9.53 48.95
CA GLU A 103 -16.39 9.47 50.04
C GLU A 103 -15.74 8.08 49.96
N ASP A 104 -14.65 7.96 49.20
CA ASP A 104 -13.72 6.83 49.37
C ASP A 104 -12.96 7.09 50.67
N THR A 105 -13.67 6.86 51.77
CA THR A 105 -13.11 6.66 53.10
C THR A 105 -12.80 5.17 53.20
N ASP A 106 -11.68 4.77 52.62
CA ASP A 106 -10.96 3.55 52.97
C ASP A 106 -9.56 4.04 53.38
N ASP A 107 -9.35 4.49 54.62
CA ASP A 107 -9.22 3.65 55.82
C ASP A 107 -8.55 2.30 55.52
N PHE A 108 -7.33 2.36 54.95
CA PHE A 108 -6.42 1.22 54.93
C PHE A 108 -5.37 1.39 56.02
N GLY A 109 -5.75 0.91 57.21
CA GLY A 109 -4.90 0.28 58.22
C GLY A 109 -3.45 0.74 58.36
N GLU A 110 -3.22 1.47 59.45
CA GLU A 110 -2.01 1.40 60.25
C GLU A 110 -1.58 -0.06 60.47
N ASP A 111 -0.42 -0.47 59.96
CA ASP A 111 0.40 -1.53 60.57
C ASP A 111 1.89 -1.22 60.32
N LEU A 112 2.45 -0.53 61.31
CA LEU A 112 3.80 -0.63 61.88
C LEU A 112 4.89 -1.31 61.03
N ASP A 113 5.77 -0.51 60.43
CA ASP A 113 7.17 -0.91 60.24
C ASP A 113 8.02 -0.12 61.24
N GLU A 114 8.37 -0.80 62.33
CA GLU A 114 9.37 -0.39 63.32
C GLU A 114 10.76 -0.81 62.80
N GLU A 115 11.56 0.15 62.34
CA GLU A 115 13.04 0.11 62.41
C GLU A 115 13.66 1.51 62.43
#